data_AF-A0A0D3KKE0-F1
#
_entry.id   AF-A0A0D3KKE0-F1
#
_cell.length_a   1.000
_cell.length_b   1.000
_cell.length_c   1.000
_cell.angle_alpha   90.00
_cell.angle_beta   90.00
_cell.angle_gamma   90.00
#
_symmetry.space_group_name_H-M   'P 1'
#
loop_
_entity.id
_entity.type
_entity.pdbx_description
1 polymer ?
#
loop_
_entity_poly.entity_id
_entity_poly.type
_entity_poly.pdbx_seq_one_letter_code
_entity_poly.pdbx_strand_id
1 'polypeptide(L)'
;MSIAAWWRAAAARCLPAPDGVSVSRAELVAKVKVMRAKRAAEAAAALPAASVDAAIQDNLMGADASKPRVSPEQEAQWRELRGHELEPALESGAIAMLDGRWLVACAERGERIRRRQDLPPEAFISLEELKVACPEYGPLPIICLSYAWLHPDHPDPKGAQLAVVARALKAMLSEGRWGIFWDYGSLLQHERTEAETELFKQGLGFLGSFYSHPQTTVFRLTTFPAGYPEGYDLPSAANVAAYPDRGWCFTESSWATMTKGSHNSLDLGRLTGDERRYFDVVNSCRTGGSRPPPLLPERFAERLEEKRFTNGKDDKPLVAGLYKQAFEEEFGKAEGLRYRNLGWGDAEAIQISELLASGAAPKLWRLELNGNQIGDEGMKALADAIAGGAAPALRVLSLGGNKASQAAKDAITSAADERSIYCIM
;
A
#
# COMPACT_ATOMS: atom_id res chain seq x y z
N MET A 1 31.71 -0.69 -4.93
CA MET A 1 31.96 -2.07 -5.42
C MET A 1 30.67 -2.86 -5.31
N SER A 2 30.30 -3.66 -6.32
CA SER A 2 29.00 -4.35 -6.35
C SER A 2 28.96 -5.58 -5.43
N ILE A 3 27.76 -5.92 -4.94
CA ILE A 3 27.45 -7.15 -4.20
C ILE A 3 27.93 -8.41 -4.96
N ALA A 4 27.95 -8.37 -6.29
CA ALA A 4 28.48 -9.44 -7.14
C ALA A 4 30.01 -9.62 -7.01
N ALA A 5 30.77 -8.55 -6.75
CA ALA A 5 32.21 -8.65 -6.48
C ALA A 5 32.49 -9.25 -5.09
N TRP A 6 31.62 -9.00 -4.12
CA TRP A 6 31.69 -9.58 -2.78
C TRP A 6 31.40 -11.09 -2.79
N TRP A 7 30.37 -11.53 -3.54
CA TRP A 7 30.05 -12.94 -3.70
C TRP A 7 31.14 -13.75 -4.43
N ARG A 8 31.80 -13.16 -5.44
CA ARG A 8 32.93 -13.80 -6.13
C ARG A 8 34.16 -13.97 -5.24
N ALA A 9 34.43 -13.00 -4.37
CA ALA A 9 35.53 -13.09 -3.40
C ALA A 9 35.25 -14.09 -2.26
N ALA A 10 33.98 -14.25 -1.87
CA ALA A 10 33.56 -15.23 -0.86
C ALA A 10 33.61 -16.68 -1.40
N ALA A 11 33.27 -16.91 -2.67
CA ALA A 11 33.35 -18.23 -3.30
C ALA A 11 34.80 -18.71 -3.53
N ALA A 12 35.75 -17.79 -3.71
CA ALA A 12 37.17 -18.12 -3.95
C ALA A 12 37.96 -18.53 -2.69
N ARG A 13 37.34 -18.49 -1.49
CA ARG A 13 37.98 -18.83 -0.21
C ARG A 13 37.66 -20.23 0.33
N CYS A 14 36.96 -21.07 -0.44
CA CYS A 14 36.83 -22.48 -0.11
C CYS A 14 38.10 -23.22 -0.56
N LEU A 15 38.91 -23.64 0.41
CA LEU A 15 40.03 -24.57 0.23
C LEU A 15 39.59 -25.81 -0.55
N PRO A 16 40.44 -26.42 -1.40
CA PRO A 16 40.13 -27.71 -1.99
C PRO A 16 40.03 -28.75 -0.87
N ALA A 17 38.95 -29.54 -0.88
CA ALA A 17 38.77 -30.64 0.06
C ALA A 17 39.80 -31.75 -0.24
N PRO A 18 40.42 -32.36 0.78
CA PRO A 18 41.17 -33.60 0.59
C PRO A 18 40.20 -34.77 0.41
N ASP A 19 40.61 -35.74 -0.40
CA ASP A 19 39.83 -36.90 -0.79
C ASP A 19 39.34 -37.75 0.39
N GLY A 20 38.06 -38.16 0.31
CA GLY A 20 37.59 -39.42 0.87
C GLY A 20 37.11 -39.45 2.32
N VAL A 21 36.00 -38.77 2.64
CA VAL A 21 35.01 -39.25 3.65
C VAL A 21 33.61 -38.72 3.28
N SER A 22 32.66 -39.61 2.97
CA SER A 22 31.26 -39.22 2.75
C SER A 22 30.53 -39.07 4.08
N VAL A 23 30.28 -37.83 4.51
CA VAL A 23 29.40 -37.53 5.65
C VAL A 23 27.98 -37.34 5.13
N SER A 24 26.99 -37.97 5.77
CA SER A 24 25.61 -37.92 5.30
C SER A 24 24.98 -36.53 5.47
N ARG A 25 24.07 -36.16 4.56
CA ARG A 25 23.34 -34.86 4.59
C ARG A 25 22.61 -34.64 5.92
N ALA A 26 22.15 -35.71 6.58
CA ALA A 26 21.49 -35.64 7.88
C ALA A 26 22.45 -35.22 9.00
N GLU A 27 23.69 -35.73 9.01
CA GLU A 27 24.71 -35.35 10.00
C GLU A 27 25.20 -33.91 9.80
N LEU A 28 25.30 -33.46 8.54
CA LEU A 28 25.64 -32.08 8.21
C LEU A 28 24.54 -31.10 8.68
N VAL A 29 23.27 -31.46 8.50
CA VAL A 29 22.13 -30.66 8.98
C VAL A 29 22.05 -30.63 10.50
N ALA A 30 22.35 -31.74 11.18
CA ALA A 30 22.41 -31.79 12.64
C ALA A 30 23.56 -30.92 13.20
N LYS A 31 24.76 -30.99 12.60
CA LYS A 31 25.91 -30.15 12.99
C LYS A 31 25.66 -28.66 12.73
N VAL A 32 24.97 -28.31 11.64
CA VAL A 32 24.58 -26.92 11.34
C VAL A 32 23.52 -26.40 12.31
N LYS A 33 22.55 -27.23 12.74
CA LYS A 33 21.57 -26.84 13.78
C LYS A 33 22.25 -26.59 15.14
N VAL A 34 23.18 -27.46 15.54
CA VAL A 34 23.94 -27.29 16.80
C VAL A 34 24.84 -26.05 16.75
N MET A 35 25.51 -25.78 15.63
CA MET A 35 26.31 -24.55 15.46
C MET A 35 25.47 -23.27 15.42
N ARG A 36 24.25 -23.31 14.83
CA ARG A 36 23.32 -22.18 14.84
C ARG A 36 22.76 -21.90 16.23
N ALA A 37 22.42 -22.94 17.00
CA ALA A 37 21.97 -22.80 18.38
C ALA A 37 23.08 -22.25 19.29
N LYS A 38 24.33 -22.70 19.09
CA LYS A 38 25.49 -22.22 19.85
C LYS A 38 25.82 -20.76 19.52
N ARG A 39 25.76 -20.35 18.25
CA ARG A 39 25.91 -18.95 17.81
C ARG A 39 24.76 -18.04 18.28
N ALA A 40 23.54 -18.55 18.37
CA ALA A 40 22.40 -17.80 18.92
C ALA A 40 22.54 -17.58 20.43
N ALA A 41 23.04 -18.57 21.18
CA ALA A 41 23.33 -18.43 22.61
C ALA A 41 24.53 -17.50 22.89
N GLU A 42 25.57 -17.55 22.06
CA GLU A 42 26.74 -16.66 22.16
C GLU A 42 26.41 -15.22 21.74
N ALA A 43 25.49 -15.01 20.78
CA ALA A 43 24.98 -13.69 20.41
C ALA A 43 24.04 -13.08 21.46
N ALA A 44 23.26 -13.92 22.17
CA ALA A 44 22.41 -13.47 23.27
C ALA A 44 23.20 -13.09 24.55
N ALA A 45 24.43 -13.59 24.69
CA ALA A 45 25.30 -13.31 25.84
C ALA A 45 26.21 -12.08 25.66
N ALA A 46 26.22 -11.46 24.47
CA ALA A 46 27.16 -10.39 24.12
C ALA A 46 26.45 -9.16 23.53
N LEU A 47 25.56 -8.52 24.29
CA LEU A 47 25.20 -7.10 24.17
C LEU A 47 24.43 -6.67 25.42
N PRO A 48 24.86 -5.63 26.16
CA PRO A 48 24.04 -5.05 27.21
C PRO A 48 22.89 -4.27 26.55
N ALA A 49 21.66 -4.64 26.88
CA ALA A 49 20.42 -4.13 26.31
C ALA A 49 20.08 -2.67 26.68
N ALA A 50 21.07 -1.82 26.97
CA ALA A 50 20.85 -0.50 27.58
C ALA A 50 21.47 0.69 26.82
N SER A 51 22.11 0.49 25.66
CA SER A 51 22.79 1.59 24.95
C SER A 51 22.34 1.86 23.52
N VAL A 52 21.34 1.13 23.01
CA VAL A 52 20.81 1.34 21.63
C VAL A 52 19.57 2.24 21.64
N ASP A 53 18.78 2.22 22.71
CA ASP A 53 17.55 3.04 22.81
C ASP A 53 17.83 4.54 22.90
N ALA A 54 18.88 4.95 23.62
CA ALA A 54 19.14 6.37 23.88
C ALA A 54 19.71 7.13 22.67
N ALA A 55 20.54 6.49 21.83
CA ALA A 55 21.22 7.18 20.73
C ALA A 55 20.33 7.39 19.49
N ILE A 56 19.29 6.57 19.33
CA ILE A 56 18.33 6.67 18.22
C ILE A 56 17.20 7.66 18.56
N GLN A 57 16.78 7.72 19.82
CA GLN A 57 15.75 8.68 20.25
C GLN A 57 16.23 10.13 20.18
N ASP A 58 17.48 10.41 20.59
CA ASP A 58 17.96 11.79 20.73
C ASP A 58 18.31 12.49 19.40
N ASN A 59 18.53 11.72 18.33
CA ASN A 59 18.91 12.26 17.00
C ASN A 59 17.81 12.18 15.92
N LEU A 60 16.66 11.56 16.20
CA LEU A 60 15.54 11.46 15.23
C LEU A 60 14.23 12.07 15.73
N MET A 61 14.11 12.38 17.03
CA MET A 61 12.96 13.10 17.58
C MET A 61 13.46 13.99 18.71
N GLY A 62 13.78 15.26 18.40
CA GLY A 62 14.13 16.25 19.42
C GLY A 62 13.10 16.25 20.56
N ALA A 63 13.55 15.97 21.78
CA ALA A 63 12.70 15.86 22.93
C ALA A 63 12.15 17.23 23.38
N ASP A 64 10.82 17.29 23.35
CA ASP A 64 9.85 18.10 24.11
C ASP A 64 9.73 19.62 23.85
N ALA A 65 8.73 19.94 23.01
CA ALA A 65 7.73 20.95 23.32
C ALA A 65 6.33 20.47 22.86
N SER A 66 5.50 20.00 23.81
CA SER A 66 4.05 19.85 23.70
C SER A 66 3.51 18.92 22.61
N LYS A 67 3.81 17.61 22.68
CA LYS A 67 2.96 16.62 21.99
C LYS A 67 1.50 16.82 22.46
N PRO A 68 0.52 16.90 21.54
CA PRO A 68 -0.84 17.20 21.95
C PRO A 68 -1.40 16.06 22.81
N ARG A 69 -2.17 16.41 23.83
CA ARG A 69 -2.86 15.41 24.65
C ARG A 69 -3.96 14.76 23.82
N VAL A 70 -3.85 13.44 23.61
CA VAL A 70 -4.90 12.64 22.99
C VAL A 70 -5.98 12.34 24.03
N SER A 71 -7.24 12.63 23.71
CA SER A 71 -8.39 12.28 24.56
C SER A 71 -8.73 10.79 24.48
N PRO A 72 -9.39 10.20 25.51
CA PRO A 72 -9.88 8.83 25.44
C PRO A 72 -10.80 8.57 24.24
N GLU A 73 -11.61 9.56 23.86
CA GLU A 73 -12.50 9.49 22.70
C GLU A 73 -11.70 9.40 21.39
N GLN A 74 -10.64 10.19 21.24
CA GLN A 74 -9.74 10.12 20.09
C GLN A 74 -8.98 8.80 20.02
N GLU A 75 -8.52 8.27 21.15
CA GLU A 75 -7.91 6.92 21.21
C GLU A 75 -8.91 5.83 20.81
N ALA A 76 -10.16 5.92 21.27
CA ALA A 76 -11.20 4.98 20.89
C ALA A 76 -11.50 5.05 19.39
N GLN A 77 -11.67 6.25 18.84
CA GLN A 77 -11.91 6.48 17.41
C GLN A 77 -10.76 5.93 16.55
N TRP A 78 -9.52 6.22 16.93
CA TRP A 78 -8.33 5.69 16.26
C TRP A 78 -8.32 4.16 16.24
N ARG A 79 -8.66 3.51 17.37
CA ARG A 79 -8.74 2.05 17.47
C ARG A 79 -9.89 1.47 16.66
N GLU A 80 -11.06 2.10 16.66
CA GLU A 80 -12.23 1.69 15.88
C GLU A 80 -11.92 1.69 14.37
N LEU A 81 -11.19 2.71 13.91
CA LEU A 81 -10.69 2.77 12.54
C LEU A 81 -9.46 1.88 12.30
N ARG A 82 -9.14 0.96 13.22
CA ARG A 82 -8.00 0.03 13.15
C ARG A 82 -6.61 0.71 13.11
N GLY A 83 -6.50 1.98 13.50
CA GLY A 83 -5.24 2.72 13.49
C GLY A 83 -4.13 2.11 14.34
N HIS A 84 -4.49 1.36 15.40
CA HIS A 84 -3.55 0.62 16.25
C HIS A 84 -2.71 -0.41 15.47
N GLU A 85 -3.17 -0.88 14.31
CA GLU A 85 -2.41 -1.80 13.45
C GLU A 85 -1.23 -1.11 12.76
N LEU A 86 -1.25 0.22 12.65
CA LEU A 86 -0.21 1.03 12.01
C LEU A 86 0.78 1.63 13.03
N GLU A 87 0.43 1.63 14.32
CA GLU A 87 1.25 2.19 15.41
C GLU A 87 2.67 1.60 15.45
N PRO A 88 2.91 0.28 15.30
CA PRO A 88 4.26 -0.27 15.37
C PRO A 88 5.24 0.36 14.37
N ALA A 89 4.77 0.72 13.17
CA ALA A 89 5.59 1.36 12.15
C ALA A 89 5.92 2.82 12.48
N LEU A 90 4.99 3.51 13.14
CA LEU A 90 5.09 4.92 13.50
C LEU A 90 5.92 5.12 14.79
N GLU A 91 5.67 4.29 15.80
CA GLU A 91 6.34 4.34 17.11
C GLU A 91 7.81 3.94 17.03
N SER A 92 8.13 2.93 16.22
CA SER A 92 9.53 2.52 15.96
C SER A 92 10.32 3.56 15.17
N GLY A 93 9.64 4.52 14.54
CA GLY A 93 10.25 5.43 13.56
C GLY A 93 10.59 4.75 12.23
N ALA A 94 10.17 3.51 11.99
CA ALA A 94 10.38 2.83 10.71
C ALA A 94 9.79 3.64 9.55
N ILE A 95 8.62 4.22 9.78
CA ILE A 95 7.94 5.15 8.87
C ILE A 95 7.78 6.51 9.56
N ALA A 96 8.20 7.57 8.87
CA ALA A 96 7.88 8.95 9.27
C ALA A 96 6.78 9.51 8.36
N MET A 97 5.75 10.12 8.95
CA MET A 97 4.64 10.72 8.21
C MET A 97 4.93 12.19 7.97
N LEU A 98 4.81 12.65 6.71
CA LEU A 98 4.98 14.05 6.37
C LEU A 98 3.69 14.82 6.68
N ASP A 99 3.81 16.05 7.18
CA ASP A 99 2.65 16.91 7.36
C ASP A 99 2.15 17.43 6.00
N GLY A 100 0.90 17.13 5.66
CA GLY A 100 0.27 17.62 4.44
C GLY A 100 0.29 19.15 4.30
N ARG A 101 0.22 19.91 5.41
CA ARG A 101 0.34 21.38 5.39
C ARG A 101 1.74 21.82 5.00
N TRP A 102 2.75 21.14 5.53
CA TRP A 102 4.15 21.41 5.19
C TRP A 102 4.41 21.12 3.70
N LEU A 103 3.88 20.03 3.17
CA LEU A 103 4.00 19.69 1.74
C LEU A 103 3.32 20.71 0.83
N VAL A 104 2.16 21.24 1.21
CA VAL A 104 1.51 22.33 0.48
C VAL A 104 2.40 23.58 0.47
N ALA A 105 2.93 23.99 1.63
CA ALA A 105 3.82 25.13 1.72
C ALA A 105 5.13 24.93 0.93
N CYS A 106 5.66 23.71 0.92
CA CYS A 106 6.83 23.31 0.12
C CYS A 106 6.58 23.51 -1.38
N ALA A 107 5.42 23.04 -1.88
CA ALA A 107 5.02 23.23 -3.27
C ALA A 107 4.83 24.71 -3.63
N GLU A 108 4.24 25.51 -2.74
CA GLU A 108 4.00 26.95 -2.95
C GLU A 108 5.30 27.76 -3.03
N ARG A 109 6.38 27.28 -2.41
CA ARG A 109 7.73 27.86 -2.55
C ARG A 109 8.44 27.42 -3.83
N GLY A 110 7.83 26.54 -4.64
CA GLY A 110 8.47 25.98 -5.84
C GLY A 110 9.62 25.01 -5.51
N GLU A 111 9.63 24.47 -4.30
CA GLU A 111 10.63 23.48 -3.87
C GLU A 111 10.23 22.07 -4.34
N ARG A 112 11.14 21.13 -4.13
CA ARG A 112 10.88 19.69 -4.29
C ARG A 112 11.12 18.98 -2.97
N ILE A 113 10.48 17.83 -2.81
CA ILE A 113 10.70 16.99 -1.62
C ILE A 113 12.16 16.52 -1.54
N ARG A 114 12.70 16.42 -0.32
CA ARG A 114 14.05 15.91 -0.05
C ARG A 114 13.99 14.52 0.60
N ARG A 115 15.15 13.84 0.70
CA ARG A 115 15.26 12.57 1.43
C ARG A 115 14.80 12.78 2.86
N ARG A 116 14.21 11.75 3.47
CA ARG A 116 13.78 11.79 4.89
C ARG A 116 14.82 12.41 5.82
N GLN A 117 16.07 11.98 5.75
CA GLN A 117 17.15 12.44 6.61
C GLN A 117 17.62 13.89 6.36
N ASP A 118 17.18 14.52 5.26
CA ASP A 118 17.53 15.91 4.91
C ASP A 118 16.35 16.88 5.16
N LEU A 119 15.23 16.38 5.68
CA LEU A 119 14.03 17.16 5.99
C LEU A 119 14.10 17.69 7.43
N PRO A 120 13.61 18.91 7.68
CA PRO A 120 13.61 19.47 9.02
C PRO A 120 12.48 18.84 9.87
N PRO A 121 12.56 18.89 11.21
CA PRO A 121 11.57 18.27 12.09
C PRO A 121 10.11 18.70 11.83
N GLU A 122 9.88 19.96 11.47
CA GLU A 122 8.55 20.50 11.15
C GLU A 122 7.94 19.95 9.85
N ALA A 123 8.69 19.17 9.06
CA ALA A 123 8.15 18.47 7.91
C ALA A 123 7.29 17.26 8.29
N PHE A 124 7.35 16.81 9.55
CA PHE A 124 6.72 15.59 10.02
C PHE A 124 5.53 15.86 10.93
N ILE A 125 4.59 14.90 10.96
CA ILE A 125 3.46 14.86 11.88
C ILE A 125 3.60 13.64 12.80
N SER A 126 3.36 13.83 14.10
CA SER A 126 3.50 12.76 15.11
C SER A 126 2.28 11.83 15.14
N LEU A 127 2.43 10.65 15.77
CA LEU A 127 1.31 9.73 16.01
C LEU A 127 0.22 10.39 16.85
N GLU A 128 0.59 11.14 17.88
CA GLU A 128 -0.37 11.85 18.74
C GLU A 128 -1.14 12.92 17.94
N GLU A 129 -0.47 13.64 17.06
CA GLU A 129 -1.11 14.60 16.16
C GLU A 129 -2.05 13.93 15.16
N LEU A 130 -1.70 12.73 14.65
CA LEU A 130 -2.58 11.91 13.80
C LEU A 130 -3.81 11.42 14.57
N LYS A 131 -3.65 10.97 15.82
CA LYS A 131 -4.78 10.58 16.68
C LYS A 131 -5.70 11.76 16.96
N VAL A 132 -5.14 12.95 17.20
CA VAL A 132 -5.92 14.18 17.38
C VAL A 132 -6.65 14.59 16.11
N ALA A 133 -6.03 14.38 14.94
CA ALA A 133 -6.63 14.66 13.63
C ALA A 133 -7.62 13.59 13.15
N CYS A 134 -7.82 12.52 13.92
CA CYS A 134 -8.71 11.43 13.56
C CYS A 134 -10.16 11.93 13.45
N PRO A 135 -10.83 11.77 12.30
CA PRO A 135 -12.17 12.31 12.12
C PRO A 135 -13.22 11.47 12.85
N GLU A 136 -14.31 12.11 13.27
CA GLU A 136 -15.50 11.42 13.78
C GLU A 136 -16.12 10.50 12.72
N TYR A 137 -16.15 10.98 11.47
CA TYR A 137 -16.62 10.21 10.31
C TYR A 137 -15.59 10.27 9.19
N GLY A 138 -15.11 9.11 8.74
CA GLY A 138 -14.20 9.04 7.61
C GLY A 138 -13.05 8.05 7.80
N PRO A 139 -12.09 8.03 6.87
CA PRO A 139 -10.86 7.23 7.00
C PRO A 139 -9.93 7.81 8.08
N LEU A 140 -8.89 7.04 8.43
CA LEU A 140 -7.75 7.56 9.17
C LEU A 140 -7.13 8.76 8.43
N PRO A 141 -6.53 9.74 9.14
CA PRO A 141 -5.85 10.89 8.57
C PRO A 141 -4.47 10.51 7.97
N ILE A 142 -4.40 9.39 7.26
CA ILE A 142 -3.20 8.82 6.65
C ILE A 142 -3.44 8.65 5.15
N ILE A 143 -2.56 9.25 4.35
CA ILE A 143 -2.56 9.16 2.90
C ILE A 143 -1.24 8.54 2.44
N CYS A 144 -1.28 7.46 1.66
CA CYS A 144 -0.11 6.88 1.02
C CYS A 144 -0.02 7.31 -0.45
N LEU A 145 1.17 7.65 -0.92
CA LEU A 145 1.39 8.02 -2.33
C LEU A 145 1.94 6.85 -3.12
N SER A 146 1.17 6.34 -4.08
CA SER A 146 1.71 5.49 -5.12
C SER A 146 2.01 6.30 -6.37
N TYR A 147 3.27 6.29 -6.77
CA TYR A 147 3.76 7.18 -7.81
C TYR A 147 5.01 6.61 -8.48
N ALA A 148 5.36 7.16 -9.64
CA ALA A 148 6.54 6.75 -10.37
C ALA A 148 7.75 7.63 -10.05
N TRP A 149 8.89 7.02 -9.76
CA TRP A 149 10.17 7.73 -9.77
C TRP A 149 10.46 8.24 -11.20
N LEU A 150 10.47 9.56 -11.38
CA LEU A 150 10.69 10.15 -12.69
C LEU A 150 12.16 10.13 -13.09
N HIS A 151 13.09 10.12 -12.13
CA HIS A 151 14.53 10.06 -12.34
C HIS A 151 15.19 9.09 -11.36
N PRO A 152 16.26 8.34 -11.73
CA PRO A 152 16.94 7.41 -10.83
C PRO A 152 17.45 8.03 -9.52
N ASP A 153 17.94 9.28 -9.59
CA ASP A 153 18.48 9.98 -8.41
C ASP A 153 17.41 10.67 -7.56
N HIS A 154 16.24 10.98 -8.14
CA HIS A 154 15.20 11.73 -7.44
C HIS A 154 13.79 11.40 -7.93
N PRO A 155 12.86 11.16 -6.99
CA PRO A 155 11.43 11.34 -7.07
C PRO A 155 10.77 11.91 -8.31
N ASP A 156 11.07 13.20 -8.36
CA ASP A 156 10.26 14.30 -8.83
C ASP A 156 11.23 15.49 -8.94
N PRO A 157 12.24 15.40 -9.83
CA PRO A 157 13.37 16.32 -9.85
C PRO A 157 12.94 17.78 -10.13
N LYS A 158 11.74 17.96 -10.69
CA LYS A 158 11.13 19.25 -11.03
C LYS A 158 9.98 19.66 -10.09
N GLY A 159 9.66 18.89 -9.05
CA GLY A 159 8.57 19.21 -8.12
C GLY A 159 7.16 19.12 -8.73
N ALA A 160 7.01 18.48 -9.89
CA ALA A 160 5.75 18.45 -10.62
C ALA A 160 4.74 17.48 -9.99
N GLN A 161 5.20 16.34 -9.45
CA GLN A 161 4.35 15.43 -8.69
C GLN A 161 3.93 16.06 -7.35
N LEU A 162 4.86 16.75 -6.68
CA LEU A 162 4.56 17.50 -5.46
C LEU A 162 3.49 18.56 -5.71
N ALA A 163 3.54 19.27 -6.84
CA ALA A 163 2.51 20.25 -7.19
C ALA A 163 1.11 19.62 -7.35
N VAL A 164 1.01 18.42 -7.94
CA VAL A 164 -0.26 17.67 -8.07
C VAL A 164 -0.77 17.23 -6.69
N VAL A 165 0.10 16.65 -5.86
CA VAL A 165 -0.24 16.23 -4.49
C VAL A 165 -0.68 17.43 -3.64
N ALA A 166 0.07 18.52 -3.67
CA ALA A 166 -0.24 19.74 -2.93
C ALA A 166 -1.60 20.34 -3.34
N ARG A 167 -1.97 20.28 -4.62
CA ARG A 167 -3.29 20.71 -5.08
C ARG A 167 -4.41 19.89 -4.43
N ALA A 168 -4.28 18.57 -4.43
CA ALA A 168 -5.25 17.70 -3.75
C ALA A 168 -5.31 18.01 -2.26
N LEU A 169 -4.16 18.06 -1.59
CA LEU A 169 -4.07 18.35 -0.15
C LEU A 169 -4.68 19.70 0.21
N LYS A 170 -4.47 20.75 -0.59
CA LYS A 170 -5.04 22.08 -0.37
C LYS A 170 -6.56 22.07 -0.32
N ALA A 171 -7.20 21.25 -1.17
CA ALA A 171 -8.65 21.05 -1.15
C ALA A 171 -9.15 20.26 0.08
N MET A 172 -8.24 19.61 0.81
CA MET A 172 -8.53 18.77 1.99
C MET A 172 -8.14 19.41 3.32
N LEU A 173 -7.38 20.50 3.31
CA LEU A 173 -6.90 21.16 4.53
C LEU A 173 -8.03 21.70 5.43
N SER A 174 -9.20 22.02 4.86
CA SER A 174 -10.38 22.42 5.62
C SER A 174 -11.02 21.28 6.41
N GLU A 175 -10.83 20.03 5.97
CA GLU A 175 -11.42 18.85 6.60
C GLU A 175 -10.56 18.29 7.74
N GLY A 176 -9.32 18.75 7.88
CA GLY A 176 -8.44 18.29 8.94
C GLY A 176 -6.96 18.39 8.61
N ARG A 177 -6.16 17.66 9.38
CA ARG A 177 -4.72 17.51 9.19
C ARG A 177 -4.44 16.08 8.72
N TRP A 178 -3.48 15.92 7.81
CA TRP A 178 -3.24 14.66 7.12
C TRP A 178 -1.76 14.32 7.16
N GLY A 179 -1.44 13.08 7.56
CA GLY A 179 -0.10 12.52 7.42
C GLY A 179 0.05 11.86 6.06
N ILE A 180 1.14 12.19 5.38
CA ILE A 180 1.44 11.68 4.05
C ILE A 180 2.61 10.71 4.12
N PHE A 181 2.37 9.47 3.73
CA PHE A 181 3.40 8.49 3.44
C PHE A 181 3.87 8.70 2.00
N TRP A 182 5.05 9.28 1.86
CA TRP A 182 5.76 9.42 0.60
C TRP A 182 7.11 8.74 0.77
N ASP A 183 7.30 7.54 0.23
CA ASP A 183 8.49 6.68 0.42
C ASP A 183 9.83 7.44 0.53
N TYR A 184 10.11 8.42 -0.34
CA TYR A 184 11.32 9.23 -0.37
C TYR A 184 11.53 10.11 0.86
N GLY A 185 10.44 10.71 1.37
CA GLY A 185 10.44 11.52 2.59
C GLY A 185 10.07 10.74 3.86
N SER A 186 9.51 9.54 3.72
CA SER A 186 8.98 8.73 4.83
C SER A 186 9.88 7.56 5.23
N LEU A 187 10.71 7.06 4.30
CA LEU A 187 11.72 6.03 4.55
C LEU A 187 13.12 6.61 4.43
N LEU A 188 14.08 6.02 5.16
CA LEU A 188 15.48 6.41 5.07
C LEU A 188 16.08 6.01 3.70
N GLN A 189 16.63 6.99 3.00
CA GLN A 189 17.16 6.84 1.64
C GLN A 189 18.65 6.47 1.66
N HIS A 190 19.20 6.02 0.53
CA HIS A 190 20.61 5.61 0.39
C HIS A 190 21.63 6.61 0.97
N GLU A 191 22.81 6.06 1.31
CA GLU A 191 23.81 6.62 2.26
C GLU A 191 23.45 6.38 3.74
N ARG A 192 22.79 5.26 4.03
CA ARG A 192 22.39 4.82 5.36
C ARG A 192 23.54 4.20 6.16
N THR A 193 23.54 4.44 7.46
CA THR A 193 24.21 3.64 8.47
C THR A 193 23.59 2.23 8.59
N GLU A 194 24.21 1.34 9.37
CA GLU A 194 23.67 0.00 9.63
C GLU A 194 22.31 0.06 10.36
N ALA A 195 22.20 0.91 11.39
CA ALA A 195 20.95 1.10 12.12
C ALA A 195 19.82 1.63 11.22
N GLU A 196 20.13 2.62 10.38
CA GLU A 196 19.18 3.15 9.40
C GLU A 196 18.78 2.13 8.34
N THR A 197 19.70 1.21 7.99
CA THR A 197 19.41 0.12 7.05
C THR A 197 18.43 -0.88 7.66
N GLU A 198 18.58 -1.24 8.93
CA GLU A 198 17.60 -2.09 9.62
C GLU A 198 16.24 -1.40 9.76
N LEU A 199 16.23 -0.11 10.09
CA LEU A 199 14.99 0.67 10.18
C LEU A 199 14.28 0.79 8.83
N PHE A 200 15.04 0.97 7.74
CA PHE A 200 14.49 0.94 6.39
C PHE A 200 13.87 -0.41 6.02
N LYS A 201 14.53 -1.54 6.36
CA LYS A 201 13.98 -2.88 6.11
C LYS A 201 12.69 -3.11 6.90
N GLN A 202 12.64 -2.63 8.15
CA GLN A 202 11.40 -2.65 8.94
C GLN A 202 10.30 -1.86 8.23
N GLY A 203 10.60 -0.64 7.75
CA GLY A 203 9.67 0.19 6.99
C GLY A 203 9.13 -0.49 5.73
N LEU A 204 9.99 -1.19 4.98
CA LEU A 204 9.56 -1.99 3.82
C LEU A 204 8.56 -3.10 4.21
N GLY A 205 8.74 -3.71 5.38
CA GLY A 205 7.82 -4.73 5.89
C GLY A 205 6.41 -4.20 6.18
N PHE A 206 6.25 -2.90 6.43
CA PHE A 206 4.95 -2.27 6.73
C PHE A 206 4.21 -1.73 5.50
N LEU A 207 4.83 -1.69 4.32
CA LEU A 207 4.21 -1.12 3.11
C LEU A 207 2.88 -1.79 2.78
N GLY A 208 2.86 -3.13 2.84
CA GLY A 208 1.65 -3.91 2.60
C GLY A 208 0.51 -3.41 3.48
N SER A 209 0.73 -3.34 4.80
CA SER A 209 -0.25 -2.85 5.78
C SER A 209 -0.72 -1.43 5.46
N PHE A 210 0.17 -0.48 5.18
CA PHE A 210 -0.23 0.90 4.91
C PHE A 210 -1.06 1.02 3.63
N TYR A 211 -0.64 0.37 2.54
CA TYR A 211 -1.35 0.46 1.26
C TYR A 211 -2.63 -0.39 1.23
N SER A 212 -2.73 -1.48 1.98
CA SER A 212 -3.91 -2.35 1.98
C SER A 212 -4.95 -1.98 3.04
N HIS A 213 -4.56 -1.29 4.12
CA HIS A 213 -5.43 -1.00 5.25
C HIS A 213 -6.72 -0.28 4.81
N PRO A 214 -7.92 -0.79 5.16
CA PRO A 214 -9.17 -0.29 4.56
C PRO A 214 -9.48 1.18 4.87
N GLN A 215 -8.92 1.72 5.96
CA GLN A 215 -9.12 3.10 6.41
C GLN A 215 -7.97 4.06 6.09
N THR A 216 -6.89 3.64 5.41
CA THR A 216 -5.94 4.61 4.85
C THR A 216 -6.38 5.03 3.45
N THR A 217 -6.11 6.27 3.07
CA THR A 217 -6.33 6.75 1.71
C THR A 217 -5.08 6.54 0.86
N VAL A 218 -5.21 6.20 -0.41
CA VAL A 218 -4.08 6.10 -1.35
C VAL A 218 -4.31 7.08 -2.49
N PHE A 219 -3.34 7.95 -2.72
CA PHE A 219 -3.25 8.77 -3.92
C PHE A 219 -2.38 8.08 -4.94
N ARG A 220 -2.92 7.88 -6.13
CA ARG A 220 -2.20 7.27 -7.26
C ARG A 220 -1.93 8.34 -8.30
N LEU A 221 -0.66 8.57 -8.61
CA LEU A 221 -0.24 9.52 -9.63
C LEU A 221 -0.05 8.76 -10.95
N THR A 222 -1.17 8.46 -11.61
CA THR A 222 -1.19 7.59 -12.79
C THR A 222 -0.76 8.29 -14.08
N THR A 223 -0.77 9.63 -14.11
CA THR A 223 -0.33 10.44 -15.23
C THR A 223 1.00 11.11 -14.93
N PHE A 224 1.84 11.26 -15.95
CA PHE A 224 3.14 11.90 -15.82
C PHE A 224 3.06 13.40 -16.13
N PRO A 225 3.97 14.21 -15.57
CA PRO A 225 4.04 15.63 -15.87
C PRO A 225 4.24 15.91 -17.37
N ALA A 226 3.76 17.07 -17.82
CA ALA A 226 3.97 17.52 -19.19
C ALA A 226 5.47 17.51 -19.56
N GLY A 227 5.77 16.97 -20.74
CA GLY A 227 7.13 16.82 -21.23
C GLY A 227 7.92 15.68 -20.59
N TYR A 228 7.31 14.75 -19.85
CA TYR A 228 7.96 13.49 -19.52
C TYR A 228 7.70 12.43 -20.62
N PRO A 229 8.71 11.64 -21.03
CA PRO A 229 10.10 11.64 -20.55
C PRO A 229 11.04 12.64 -21.24
N GLU A 230 10.71 13.17 -22.42
CA GLU A 230 11.66 13.85 -23.32
C GLU A 230 12.29 15.13 -22.74
N GLY A 231 11.56 15.83 -21.87
CA GLY A 231 11.99 17.03 -21.17
C GLY A 231 12.78 16.75 -19.90
N TYR A 232 13.08 15.49 -19.58
CA TYR A 232 13.87 15.08 -18.41
C TYR A 232 15.22 14.55 -18.87
N ASP A 233 16.29 14.97 -18.21
CA ASP A 233 17.63 14.44 -18.44
C ASP A 233 17.71 13.05 -17.82
N LEU A 234 17.46 12.01 -18.62
CA LEU A 234 17.34 10.63 -18.15
C LEU A 234 18.47 9.77 -18.73
N PRO A 235 19.11 8.91 -17.91
CA PRO A 235 20.03 7.92 -18.44
C PRO A 235 19.29 6.90 -19.30
N SER A 236 19.99 6.29 -20.26
CA SER A 236 19.40 5.30 -21.18
C SER A 236 18.78 4.09 -20.49
N ALA A 237 19.23 3.76 -19.27
CA ALA A 237 18.71 2.67 -18.44
C ALA A 237 17.50 3.08 -17.57
N ALA A 238 17.06 4.34 -17.63
CA ALA A 238 15.94 4.81 -16.82
C ALA A 238 14.65 4.05 -17.15
N ASN A 239 13.90 3.71 -16.12
CA ASN A 239 12.58 3.13 -16.30
C ASN A 239 11.61 4.24 -16.71
N VAL A 240 11.23 4.26 -17.99
CA VAL A 240 10.25 5.21 -18.57
C VAL A 240 8.88 4.58 -18.84
N ALA A 241 8.62 3.38 -18.29
CA ALA A 241 7.31 2.75 -18.45
C ALA A 241 6.19 3.63 -17.90
N ALA A 242 4.99 3.47 -18.45
CA ALA A 242 3.78 4.05 -17.89
C ALA A 242 3.58 3.55 -16.45
N TYR A 243 2.85 4.33 -15.64
CA TYR A 243 2.56 4.00 -14.25
C TYR A 243 2.11 2.54 -14.01
N PRO A 244 1.11 1.97 -14.72
CA PRO A 244 0.64 0.61 -14.48
C PRO A 244 1.64 -0.48 -14.90
N ASP A 245 2.70 -0.12 -15.61
CA ASP A 245 3.74 -1.03 -16.09
C ASP A 245 5.00 -1.01 -15.22
N ARG A 246 5.01 -0.18 -14.16
CA ARG A 246 6.08 -0.17 -13.15
C ARG A 246 5.72 -1.10 -12.01
N GLY A 247 6.62 -2.03 -11.68
CA GLY A 247 6.36 -3.11 -10.72
C GLY A 247 5.87 -2.63 -9.36
N TRP A 248 6.56 -1.64 -8.76
CA TRP A 248 6.15 -1.06 -7.48
C TRP A 248 4.82 -0.31 -7.57
N CYS A 249 4.63 0.55 -8.57
CA CYS A 249 3.37 1.26 -8.78
C CYS A 249 2.18 0.29 -8.96
N PHE A 250 2.38 -0.78 -9.74
CA PHE A 250 1.39 -1.83 -9.92
C PHE A 250 1.05 -2.54 -8.61
N THR A 251 2.06 -2.82 -7.77
CA THR A 251 1.90 -3.47 -6.47
C THR A 251 1.14 -2.60 -5.49
N GLU A 252 1.58 -1.35 -5.32
CA GLU A 252 0.95 -0.37 -4.43
C GLU A 252 -0.49 -0.09 -4.84
N SER A 253 -0.74 0.08 -6.14
CA SER A 253 -2.09 0.23 -6.66
C SER A 253 -2.92 -1.03 -6.42
N SER A 254 -2.35 -2.23 -6.52
CA SER A 254 -3.07 -3.48 -6.28
C SER A 254 -3.43 -3.63 -4.81
N TRP A 255 -2.55 -3.28 -3.87
CA TRP A 255 -2.89 -3.20 -2.45
C TRP A 255 -4.01 -2.19 -2.19
N ALA A 256 -3.93 -1.01 -2.82
CA ALA A 256 -4.91 0.04 -2.69
C ALA A 256 -6.30 -0.34 -3.22
N THR A 257 -6.40 -1.32 -4.14
CA THR A 257 -7.69 -1.77 -4.66
C THR A 257 -8.37 -2.83 -3.80
N MET A 258 -7.65 -3.50 -2.87
CA MET A 258 -8.09 -4.74 -2.20
C MET A 258 -9.33 -4.62 -1.32
N THR A 259 -9.33 -3.78 -0.28
CA THR A 259 -10.45 -3.73 0.70
C THR A 259 -11.00 -2.32 0.90
N LYS A 260 -10.31 -1.31 0.35
CA LYS A 260 -10.65 0.10 0.53
C LYS A 260 -12.02 0.44 -0.04
N GLY A 261 -12.73 1.35 0.63
CA GLY A 261 -13.92 1.97 0.05
C GLY A 261 -13.57 2.81 -1.19
N SER A 262 -14.57 3.15 -2.02
CA SER A 262 -14.34 3.93 -3.24
C SER A 262 -13.76 5.33 -3.03
N HIS A 263 -13.82 5.89 -1.82
CA HIS A 263 -13.25 7.19 -1.47
C HIS A 263 -11.79 7.12 -0.98
N ASN A 264 -11.23 5.91 -0.79
CA ASN A 264 -9.91 5.72 -0.18
C ASN A 264 -8.82 5.28 -1.19
N SER A 265 -9.13 5.18 -2.48
CA SER A 265 -8.13 4.93 -3.53
C SER A 265 -8.41 5.88 -4.68
N LEU A 266 -7.70 7.01 -4.70
CA LEU A 266 -7.96 8.16 -5.55
C LEU A 266 -6.87 8.30 -6.60
N ASP A 267 -7.28 8.39 -7.86
CA ASP A 267 -6.40 8.64 -8.99
C ASP A 267 -6.22 10.14 -9.23
N LEU A 268 -5.13 10.70 -8.72
CA LEU A 268 -4.81 12.12 -8.89
C LEU A 268 -4.43 12.48 -10.32
N GLY A 269 -4.17 11.50 -11.18
CA GLY A 269 -3.93 11.74 -12.60
C GLY A 269 -5.16 12.29 -13.34
N ARG A 270 -6.33 12.27 -12.68
CA ARG A 270 -7.61 12.77 -13.18
C ARG A 270 -8.00 14.17 -12.68
N LEU A 271 -7.19 14.79 -11.82
CA LEU A 271 -7.48 16.15 -11.33
C LEU A 271 -7.54 17.13 -12.51
N THR A 272 -8.62 17.91 -12.60
CA THR A 272 -8.74 18.94 -13.64
C THR A 272 -8.09 20.24 -13.23
N GLY A 273 -7.93 20.48 -11.92
CA GLY A 273 -7.53 21.76 -11.38
C GLY A 273 -8.67 22.60 -10.83
N ASP A 274 -9.92 22.13 -10.96
CA ASP A 274 -11.11 22.81 -10.47
C ASP A 274 -11.54 22.34 -9.08
N GLU A 275 -10.91 21.30 -8.55
CA GLU A 275 -11.22 20.76 -7.22
C GLU A 275 -10.88 21.80 -6.15
N ARG A 276 -11.87 22.15 -5.30
CA ARG A 276 -11.69 23.13 -4.20
C ARG A 276 -11.95 22.53 -2.83
N ARG A 277 -12.70 21.43 -2.76
CA ARG A 277 -13.04 20.71 -1.51
C ARG A 277 -12.69 19.23 -1.61
N TYR A 278 -12.58 18.57 -0.46
CA TYR A 278 -12.31 17.13 -0.35
C TYR A 278 -13.27 16.29 -1.23
N PHE A 279 -14.56 16.61 -1.20
CA PHE A 279 -15.56 15.89 -1.98
C PHE A 279 -15.34 16.03 -3.50
N ASP A 280 -14.83 17.17 -3.97
CA ASP A 280 -14.52 17.38 -5.38
C ASP A 280 -13.36 16.47 -5.81
N VAL A 281 -12.29 16.42 -5.01
CA VAL A 281 -11.15 15.50 -5.21
C VAL A 281 -11.63 14.04 -5.26
N VAL A 282 -12.43 13.61 -4.28
CA VAL A 282 -12.95 12.24 -4.24
C VAL A 282 -13.76 11.91 -5.49
N ASN A 283 -14.62 12.80 -5.97
CA ASN A 283 -15.44 12.55 -7.16
C ASN A 283 -14.65 12.48 -8.44
N SER A 284 -13.75 13.45 -8.67
CA SER A 284 -12.88 13.47 -9.85
C SER A 284 -11.97 12.24 -9.92
N CYS A 285 -11.44 11.82 -8.76
CA CYS A 285 -10.37 10.83 -8.69
C CYS A 285 -10.83 9.39 -8.45
N ARG A 286 -12.09 9.13 -8.07
CA ARG A 286 -12.57 7.74 -7.84
C ARG A 286 -13.12 7.02 -9.08
N THR A 287 -13.47 7.76 -10.14
CA THR A 287 -14.24 7.25 -11.29
C THR A 287 -13.35 6.96 -12.51
N GLY A 288 -13.90 6.24 -13.49
CA GLY A 288 -13.32 6.11 -14.83
C GLY A 288 -12.36 4.95 -15.04
N GLY A 289 -12.61 3.82 -14.36
CA GLY A 289 -11.98 2.53 -14.68
C GLY A 289 -10.53 2.36 -14.22
N SER A 290 -9.92 3.35 -13.58
CA SER A 290 -8.52 3.24 -13.14
C SER A 290 -8.32 2.32 -11.93
N ARG A 291 -9.41 1.88 -11.28
CA ARG A 291 -9.36 0.97 -10.13
C ARG A 291 -9.99 -0.38 -10.50
N PRO A 292 -9.21 -1.41 -10.85
CA PRO A 292 -9.75 -2.75 -11.10
C PRO A 292 -10.16 -3.46 -9.80
N PRO A 293 -10.97 -4.55 -9.87
CA PRO A 293 -11.20 -5.43 -8.73
C PRO A 293 -9.89 -6.04 -8.22
N PRO A 294 -9.87 -6.52 -6.95
CA PRO A 294 -8.69 -7.17 -6.39
C PRO A 294 -8.28 -8.39 -7.22
N LEU A 295 -6.98 -8.66 -7.27
CA LEU A 295 -6.43 -9.82 -7.96
C LEU A 295 -6.20 -10.95 -6.97
N LEU A 296 -6.50 -12.18 -7.38
CA LEU A 296 -5.98 -13.35 -6.69
C LEU A 296 -4.44 -13.33 -6.74
N PRO A 297 -3.74 -13.82 -5.70
CA PRO A 297 -2.27 -13.82 -5.65
C PRO A 297 -1.61 -14.41 -6.90
N GLU A 298 -2.17 -15.47 -7.47
CA GLU A 298 -1.66 -16.12 -8.68
C GLU A 298 -1.76 -15.19 -9.90
N ARG A 299 -2.93 -14.54 -10.08
CA ARG A 299 -3.15 -13.56 -11.16
C ARG A 299 -2.29 -12.31 -11.01
N PHE A 300 -2.06 -11.89 -9.77
CA PHE A 300 -1.13 -10.81 -9.49
C PHE A 300 0.30 -11.18 -9.91
N ALA A 301 0.78 -12.37 -9.51
CA ALA A 301 2.11 -12.85 -9.88
C ALA A 301 2.28 -12.98 -11.40
N GLU A 302 1.27 -13.50 -12.12
CA GLU A 302 1.26 -13.55 -13.59
C GLU A 302 1.45 -12.16 -14.20
N ARG A 303 0.64 -11.17 -13.76
CA ARG A 303 0.74 -9.79 -14.27
C ARG A 303 2.04 -9.10 -13.88
N LEU A 304 2.61 -9.44 -12.72
CA LEU A 304 3.86 -8.88 -12.23
C LEU A 304 5.04 -9.22 -13.15
N GLU A 305 4.98 -10.36 -13.85
CA GLU A 305 6.05 -10.78 -14.76
C GLU A 305 6.24 -9.84 -15.94
N GLU A 306 5.17 -9.19 -16.38
CA GLU A 306 5.17 -8.21 -17.48
C GLU A 306 5.67 -6.82 -17.04
N LYS A 307 5.82 -6.58 -15.72
CA LYS A 307 6.14 -5.27 -15.17
C LYS A 307 7.64 -4.98 -15.19
N ARG A 308 7.95 -3.69 -15.37
CA ARG A 308 9.31 -3.16 -15.37
C ARG A 308 9.71 -2.72 -13.97
N PHE A 309 10.85 -3.22 -13.54
CA PHE A 309 11.50 -2.87 -12.30
C PHE A 309 12.86 -2.25 -12.60
N THR A 310 13.25 -1.25 -11.83
CA THR A 310 14.57 -0.61 -11.97
C THR A 310 15.71 -1.56 -11.57
N ASN A 311 15.46 -2.52 -10.66
CA ASN A 311 16.42 -3.55 -10.21
C ASN A 311 15.95 -5.00 -10.51
N GLY A 312 15.21 -5.19 -11.60
CA GLY A 312 14.16 -6.20 -11.78
C GLY A 312 14.40 -7.72 -11.73
N LYS A 313 15.52 -8.25 -11.24
CA LYS A 313 15.65 -9.71 -11.03
C LYS A 313 15.34 -10.15 -9.59
N ASP A 314 15.63 -9.32 -8.59
CA ASP A 314 15.48 -9.73 -7.18
C ASP A 314 14.16 -9.25 -6.55
N ASP A 315 13.52 -8.22 -7.12
CA ASP A 315 12.31 -7.61 -6.53
C ASP A 315 11.03 -8.41 -6.78
N LYS A 316 10.90 -9.11 -7.92
CA LYS A 316 9.64 -9.77 -8.31
C LYS A 316 9.17 -10.84 -7.31
N PRO A 317 10.00 -11.81 -6.87
CA PRO A 317 9.55 -12.82 -5.90
C PRO A 317 9.22 -12.21 -4.54
N LEU A 318 9.98 -11.20 -4.12
CA LEU A 318 9.72 -10.45 -2.88
C LEU A 318 8.35 -9.77 -2.96
N VAL A 319 8.10 -9.01 -4.03
CA VAL A 319 6.87 -8.26 -4.25
C VAL A 319 5.65 -9.18 -4.36
N ALA A 320 5.76 -10.30 -5.09
CA ALA A 320 4.70 -11.31 -5.15
C ALA A 320 4.39 -11.90 -3.76
N GLY A 321 5.42 -12.18 -2.96
CA GLY A 321 5.28 -12.65 -1.58
C GLY A 321 4.59 -11.62 -0.68
N LEU A 322 5.00 -10.35 -0.74
CA LEU A 322 4.39 -9.26 0.02
C LEU A 322 2.92 -9.04 -0.38
N TYR A 323 2.60 -9.12 -1.68
CA TYR A 323 1.21 -9.03 -2.15
C TYR A 323 0.36 -10.16 -1.59
N LYS A 324 0.83 -11.41 -1.72
CA LYS A 324 0.11 -12.58 -1.22
C LYS A 324 -0.16 -12.48 0.27
N GLN A 325 0.85 -12.11 1.06
CA GLN A 325 0.72 -11.94 2.50
C GLN A 325 -0.37 -10.90 2.83
N ALA A 326 -0.28 -9.70 2.25
CA ALA A 326 -1.26 -8.64 2.50
C ALA A 326 -2.68 -9.03 2.04
N PHE A 327 -2.80 -9.78 0.94
CA PHE A 327 -4.07 -10.31 0.46
C PHE A 327 -4.69 -11.28 1.46
N GLU A 328 -3.93 -12.28 1.92
CA GLU A 328 -4.41 -13.26 2.90
C GLU A 328 -4.77 -12.61 4.25
N GLU A 329 -3.96 -11.63 4.69
CA GLU A 329 -4.16 -10.94 5.97
C GLU A 329 -5.34 -9.96 5.95
N GLU A 330 -5.52 -9.16 4.90
CA GLU A 330 -6.58 -8.15 4.85
C GLU A 330 -7.84 -8.65 4.16
N PHE A 331 -7.72 -9.34 3.03
CA PHE A 331 -8.87 -9.76 2.25
C PHE A 331 -9.61 -10.91 2.95
N GLY A 332 -8.89 -11.84 3.57
CA GLY A 332 -9.47 -12.91 4.37
C GLY A 332 -10.23 -12.44 5.62
N LYS A 333 -9.92 -11.22 6.11
CA LYS A 333 -10.62 -10.57 7.24
C LYS A 333 -11.72 -9.61 6.78
N ALA A 334 -11.85 -9.33 5.49
CA ALA A 334 -12.76 -8.31 4.99
C ALA A 334 -14.23 -8.71 5.23
N GLU A 335 -14.91 -7.93 6.06
CA GLU A 335 -16.32 -8.08 6.38
C GLU A 335 -17.24 -7.31 5.43
N GLY A 336 -16.72 -6.22 4.85
CA GLY A 336 -17.45 -5.37 3.94
C GLY A 336 -16.57 -4.85 2.80
N LEU A 337 -17.04 -4.97 1.55
CA LEU A 337 -16.39 -4.43 0.37
C LEU A 337 -17.28 -3.35 -0.26
N ARG A 338 -16.78 -2.12 -0.33
CA ARG A 338 -17.54 -0.91 -0.75
C ARG A 338 -17.03 -0.35 -2.08
N TYR A 339 -17.36 -1.01 -3.17
CA TYR A 339 -16.92 -0.70 -4.54
C TYR A 339 -17.97 0.11 -5.33
N ARG A 340 -18.52 1.14 -4.69
CA ARG A 340 -19.56 1.99 -5.29
C ARG A 340 -18.97 3.02 -6.23
N ASN A 341 -19.62 3.29 -7.36
CA ASN A 341 -19.27 4.37 -8.29
C ASN A 341 -17.82 4.31 -8.82
N LEU A 342 -17.32 3.11 -9.15
CA LEU A 342 -15.99 2.93 -9.75
C LEU A 342 -16.03 2.92 -11.28
N GLY A 343 -17.23 2.82 -11.86
CA GLY A 343 -17.44 2.70 -13.30
C GLY A 343 -17.19 1.28 -13.81
N TRP A 344 -17.24 0.28 -12.93
CA TRP A 344 -17.08 -1.14 -13.28
C TRP A 344 -18.17 -1.62 -14.23
N GLY A 345 -17.81 -2.37 -15.26
CA GLY A 345 -18.71 -3.06 -16.16
C GLY A 345 -18.75 -4.56 -15.90
N ASP A 346 -19.17 -5.32 -16.91
CA ASP A 346 -19.31 -6.78 -16.82
C ASP A 346 -17.98 -7.48 -16.56
N ALA A 347 -16.89 -7.04 -17.18
CA ALA A 347 -15.57 -7.62 -16.98
C ALA A 347 -15.12 -7.57 -15.50
N GLU A 348 -15.33 -6.44 -14.84
CA GLU A 348 -15.00 -6.29 -13.42
C GLU A 348 -15.95 -7.08 -12.50
N ALA A 349 -17.23 -7.16 -12.86
CA ALA A 349 -18.21 -7.98 -12.16
C ALA A 349 -17.89 -9.50 -12.27
N ILE A 350 -17.43 -9.95 -13.44
CA ILE A 350 -16.96 -11.33 -13.64
C ILE A 350 -15.73 -11.59 -12.78
N GLN A 351 -14.73 -10.70 -12.80
CA GLN A 351 -13.51 -10.88 -12.00
C GLN A 351 -13.82 -10.93 -10.49
N ILE A 352 -14.68 -10.06 -9.97
CA ILE A 352 -15.04 -10.14 -8.54
C ILE A 352 -15.81 -11.43 -8.23
N SER A 353 -16.64 -11.92 -9.16
CA SER A 353 -17.37 -13.19 -9.00
C SER A 353 -16.42 -14.39 -8.89
N GLU A 354 -15.41 -14.46 -9.77
CA GLU A 354 -14.35 -15.48 -9.71
C GLU A 354 -13.58 -15.43 -8.39
N LEU A 355 -13.26 -14.22 -7.93
CA LEU A 355 -12.57 -14.02 -6.66
C LEU A 355 -13.44 -14.47 -5.48
N LEU A 356 -14.75 -14.21 -5.48
CA LEU A 356 -15.65 -14.72 -4.43
C LEU A 356 -15.74 -16.26 -4.47
N ALA A 357 -15.81 -16.84 -5.67
CA ALA A 357 -15.88 -18.29 -5.89
C ALA A 357 -14.60 -19.02 -5.46
N SER A 358 -13.44 -18.34 -5.45
CA SER A 358 -12.19 -18.89 -4.94
C SER A 358 -12.18 -19.18 -3.44
N GLY A 359 -13.14 -18.64 -2.68
CA GLY A 359 -13.19 -18.74 -1.22
C GLY A 359 -12.34 -17.72 -0.48
N ALA A 360 -11.72 -16.76 -1.18
CA ALA A 360 -10.84 -15.74 -0.59
C ALA A 360 -11.53 -14.78 0.40
N ALA A 361 -12.87 -14.67 0.38
CA ALA A 361 -13.65 -13.75 1.20
C ALA A 361 -14.60 -14.46 2.19
N PRO A 362 -14.10 -15.27 3.13
CA PRO A 362 -14.95 -16.12 3.97
C PRO A 362 -15.81 -15.34 4.98
N LYS A 363 -15.37 -14.14 5.39
CA LYS A 363 -16.06 -13.28 6.38
C LYS A 363 -16.93 -12.18 5.77
N LEU A 364 -16.95 -12.08 4.44
CA LEU A 364 -17.65 -11.00 3.75
C LEU A 364 -19.16 -11.12 3.95
N TRP A 365 -19.74 -10.21 4.74
CA TRP A 365 -21.18 -10.15 4.95
C TRP A 365 -21.86 -9.04 4.13
N ARG A 366 -21.10 -8.05 3.64
CA ARG A 366 -21.62 -6.92 2.86
C ARG A 366 -20.80 -6.64 1.60
N LEU A 367 -21.44 -6.70 0.44
CA LEU A 367 -20.86 -6.32 -0.84
C LEU A 367 -21.67 -5.19 -1.48
N GLU A 368 -21.04 -4.04 -1.71
CA GLU A 368 -21.68 -2.90 -2.36
C GLU A 368 -21.03 -2.58 -3.71
N LEU A 369 -21.80 -2.75 -4.78
CA LEU A 369 -21.47 -2.53 -6.19
C LEU A 369 -22.38 -1.47 -6.84
N ASN A 370 -23.07 -0.66 -6.03
CA ASN A 370 -24.00 0.37 -6.52
C ASN A 370 -23.32 1.45 -7.38
N GLY A 371 -24.06 1.99 -8.35
CA GLY A 371 -23.63 3.11 -9.19
C GLY A 371 -22.49 2.77 -10.15
N ASN A 372 -22.36 1.49 -10.50
CA ASN A 372 -21.43 1.03 -11.54
C ASN A 372 -22.17 0.91 -12.87
N GLN A 373 -21.52 0.29 -13.86
CA GLN A 373 -22.01 0.10 -15.23
C GLN A 373 -22.20 -1.39 -15.55
N ILE A 374 -22.50 -2.21 -14.54
CA ILE A 374 -22.65 -3.67 -14.67
C ILE A 374 -23.92 -3.97 -15.49
N GLY A 375 -23.78 -4.76 -16.54
CA GLY A 375 -24.83 -5.25 -17.42
C GLY A 375 -25.23 -6.69 -17.08
N ASP A 376 -25.90 -7.33 -18.04
CA ASP A 376 -26.52 -8.65 -17.83
C ASP A 376 -25.49 -9.75 -17.61
N GLU A 377 -24.34 -9.70 -18.31
CA GLU A 377 -23.28 -10.70 -18.18
C GLU A 377 -22.64 -10.67 -16.79
N GLY A 378 -22.38 -9.47 -16.26
CA GLY A 378 -21.81 -9.30 -14.93
C GLY A 378 -22.80 -9.68 -13.82
N MET A 379 -24.09 -9.34 -13.96
CA MET A 379 -25.13 -9.78 -13.03
C MET A 379 -25.27 -11.30 -13.03
N LYS A 380 -25.22 -11.93 -14.20
CA LYS A 380 -25.26 -13.39 -14.33
C LYS A 380 -24.09 -14.03 -13.61
N ALA A 381 -22.86 -13.54 -13.82
CA ALA A 381 -21.68 -14.08 -13.15
C ALA A 381 -21.77 -14.00 -11.62
N LEU A 382 -22.28 -12.89 -11.09
CA LEU A 382 -22.53 -12.71 -9.66
C LEU A 382 -23.61 -13.69 -9.15
N ALA A 383 -24.70 -13.85 -9.88
CA ALA A 383 -25.77 -14.79 -9.53
C ALA A 383 -25.26 -16.24 -9.49
N ASP A 384 -24.52 -16.65 -10.53
CA ASP A 384 -23.94 -17.99 -10.65
C ASP A 384 -22.95 -18.26 -9.48
N ALA A 385 -22.11 -17.29 -9.13
CA ALA A 385 -21.20 -17.40 -7.98
C ALA A 385 -21.97 -17.53 -6.65
N ILE A 386 -23.01 -16.72 -6.43
CA ILE A 386 -23.82 -16.77 -5.21
C ILE A 386 -24.52 -18.11 -5.09
N ALA A 387 -25.19 -18.57 -6.14
CA ALA A 387 -25.87 -19.87 -6.20
C ALA A 387 -24.88 -21.03 -5.99
N GLY A 388 -23.65 -20.90 -6.51
CA GLY A 388 -22.54 -21.83 -6.27
C GLY A 388 -21.97 -21.83 -4.85
N GLY A 389 -22.50 -21.00 -3.94
CA GLY A 389 -22.08 -20.95 -2.54
C GLY A 389 -20.90 -20.02 -2.24
N ALA A 390 -20.47 -19.19 -3.19
CA ALA A 390 -19.42 -18.20 -2.97
C ALA A 390 -19.79 -17.22 -1.84
N ALA A 391 -18.80 -16.69 -1.11
CA ALA A 391 -19.02 -15.79 0.02
C ALA A 391 -20.08 -16.32 1.03
N PRO A 392 -19.74 -17.35 1.83
CA PRO A 392 -20.71 -18.04 2.70
C PRO A 392 -21.36 -17.11 3.76
N ALA A 393 -20.63 -16.08 4.19
CA ALA A 393 -21.10 -15.09 5.16
C ALA A 393 -21.94 -13.95 4.56
N LEU A 394 -22.11 -13.88 3.22
CA LEU A 394 -22.78 -12.75 2.58
C LEU A 394 -24.23 -12.63 3.08
N ARG A 395 -24.64 -11.41 3.44
CA ARG A 395 -25.99 -11.07 3.92
C ARG A 395 -26.57 -9.84 3.24
N VAL A 396 -25.73 -8.95 2.75
CA VAL A 396 -26.16 -7.73 2.04
C VAL A 396 -25.41 -7.64 0.72
N LEU A 397 -26.16 -7.60 -0.37
CA LEU A 397 -25.66 -7.33 -1.72
C LEU A 397 -26.35 -6.07 -2.24
N SER A 398 -25.59 -5.09 -2.70
CA SER A 398 -26.17 -3.85 -3.21
C SER A 398 -25.68 -3.56 -4.63
N LEU A 399 -26.61 -3.53 -5.57
CA LEU A 399 -26.40 -3.45 -7.02
C LEU A 399 -27.20 -2.30 -7.66
N GLY A 400 -27.76 -1.41 -6.83
CA GLY A 400 -28.51 -0.23 -7.24
C GLY A 400 -27.79 0.63 -8.26
N GLY A 401 -28.51 1.11 -9.29
CA GLY A 401 -27.97 2.04 -10.28
C GLY A 401 -26.97 1.44 -11.27
N ASN A 402 -27.02 0.12 -11.51
CA ASN A 402 -26.31 -0.55 -12.60
C ASN A 402 -27.17 -0.64 -13.89
N LYS A 403 -26.56 -1.04 -15.01
CA LYS A 403 -27.13 -0.99 -16.37
C LYS A 403 -27.78 -2.30 -16.85
N ALA A 404 -28.04 -3.25 -15.95
CA ALA A 404 -28.64 -4.54 -16.29
C ALA A 404 -30.15 -4.45 -16.58
N SER A 405 -30.64 -5.37 -17.42
CA SER A 405 -32.05 -5.57 -17.72
C SER A 405 -32.83 -6.08 -16.51
N GLN A 406 -34.16 -5.90 -16.50
CA GLN A 406 -35.00 -6.39 -15.40
C GLN A 406 -34.87 -7.91 -15.22
N ALA A 407 -34.76 -8.68 -16.31
CA ALA A 407 -34.57 -10.13 -16.24
C ALA A 407 -33.27 -10.52 -15.51
N ALA A 408 -32.17 -9.82 -15.78
CA ALA A 408 -30.92 -10.06 -15.07
C ALA A 408 -30.99 -9.67 -13.58
N LYS A 409 -31.70 -8.57 -13.27
CA LYS A 409 -31.98 -8.13 -11.88
C LYS A 409 -32.82 -9.15 -11.11
N ASP A 410 -33.84 -9.72 -11.74
CA ASP A 410 -34.71 -10.73 -11.14
C ASP A 410 -33.95 -12.03 -10.89
N ALA A 411 -33.07 -12.43 -11.81
CA ALA A 411 -32.26 -13.64 -11.69
C ALA A 411 -31.28 -13.56 -10.51
N ILE A 412 -30.55 -12.45 -10.36
CA ILE A 412 -29.63 -12.29 -9.22
C ILE A 412 -30.37 -12.14 -7.88
N THR A 413 -31.55 -11.50 -7.89
CA THR A 413 -32.40 -11.42 -6.69
C THR A 413 -32.89 -12.80 -6.26
N SER A 414 -33.33 -13.63 -7.21
CA SER A 414 -33.73 -15.02 -6.94
C SER A 414 -32.57 -15.84 -6.35
N ALA A 415 -31.37 -15.75 -6.94
CA ALA A 415 -30.18 -16.44 -6.42
C ALA A 415 -29.78 -15.95 -5.00
N ALA A 416 -29.97 -14.65 -4.72
CA ALA A 416 -29.75 -14.07 -3.41
C ALA A 416 -30.79 -14.56 -2.37
N ASP A 417 -32.06 -14.64 -2.75
CA ASP A 417 -33.17 -15.09 -1.89
C ASP A 417 -32.99 -16.55 -1.46
N GLU A 418 -32.58 -17.44 -2.38
CA GLU A 418 -32.26 -18.85 -2.08
C GLU A 418 -31.20 -18.99 -0.98
N ARG A 419 -30.36 -17.96 -0.81
CA ARG A 419 -29.31 -17.90 0.20
C ARG A 419 -29.59 -16.91 1.34
N SER A 420 -30.81 -16.37 1.41
CA SER A 420 -31.22 -15.38 2.42
C SER A 420 -30.31 -14.15 2.46
N ILE A 421 -29.88 -13.69 1.28
CA ILE A 421 -29.09 -12.47 1.10
C ILE A 421 -30.05 -11.33 0.76
N TYR A 422 -29.98 -10.25 1.54
CA TYR A 422 -30.73 -9.03 1.23
C TYR A 422 -30.12 -8.32 0.03
N CYS A 423 -30.79 -8.41 -1.11
CA CYS A 423 -30.39 -7.79 -2.37
C CYS A 423 -31.06 -6.42 -2.55
N ILE A 424 -30.27 -5.37 -2.81
CA ILE A 424 -30.73 -4.00 -3.06
C ILE A 424 -30.44 -3.64 -4.52
N MET A 425 -31.48 -3.35 -5.31
CA MET A 425 -31.41 -3.21 -6.78
C MET A 425 -31.61 -1.79 -7.33
#